data_AF-A0A6S6S941-F1
#
_entry.id   AF-A0A6S6S941-F1
#
_cell.length_a   1.000
_cell.length_b   1.000
_cell.length_c   1.000
_cell.angle_alpha   90.00
_cell.angle_beta   90.00
_cell.angle_gamma   90.00
#
_symmetry.space_group_name_H-M   'P 1'
#
loop_
_entity.id
_entity.type
_entity.pdbx_description
1 polymer ?
#
loop_
_entity_poly.entity_id
_entity_poly.type
_entity_poly.pdbx_seq_one_letter_code
_entity_poly.pdbx_strand_id
1 'polypeptide(L)'
;MSNFIFILELVVIALFLDMAYDTSNQKYAKSPEADYTAYYYMDIVDNQILDLKNVAEEIKIDVWSASPIQQEVLEHFPNMIVMQEIYNDRVEDNGLFKKKFFDYMEKLQNSYIAGEINEEQFKILFLTPNL
;
A
#
# COMPACT_ATOMS: atom_id res chain seq x y z
N MET A 1 10.52 -0.60 35.93
CA MET A 1 9.18 -1.14 35.59
C MET A 1 8.80 -0.68 34.17
N SER A 2 9.65 -1.00 33.18
CA SER A 2 9.53 -0.42 31.82
C SER A 2 9.88 -1.42 30.70
N ASN A 3 10.77 -2.39 30.95
CA ASN A 3 11.13 -3.40 29.94
C ASN A 3 10.02 -4.43 29.63
N PHE A 4 9.04 -4.61 30.53
CA PHE A 4 7.99 -5.62 30.35
C PHE A 4 6.92 -5.20 29.32
N ILE A 5 6.70 -3.89 29.14
CA ILE A 5 5.72 -3.36 28.19
C ILE A 5 6.25 -3.48 26.75
N PHE A 6 7.52 -3.14 26.52
CA PHE A 6 8.16 -3.29 25.19
C PHE A 6 8.23 -4.73 24.71
N ILE A 7 8.50 -5.69 25.60
CA ILE A 7 8.53 -7.11 25.23
C ILE A 7 7.13 -7.59 24.84
N LEU A 8 6.08 -7.12 25.54
CA LEU A 8 4.70 -7.48 25.22
C LEU A 8 4.29 -6.97 23.83
N GLU A 9 4.67 -5.74 23.49
CA GLU A 9 4.37 -5.11 22.21
C GLU A 9 5.08 -5.80 21.03
N LEU A 10 6.37 -6.15 21.21
CA LEU A 10 7.13 -6.93 20.22
C LEU A 10 6.56 -8.34 20.01
N VAL A 11 6.09 -8.99 21.08
CA VAL A 11 5.45 -10.32 20.98
C VAL A 11 4.11 -10.23 20.26
N VAL A 12 3.32 -9.18 20.49
CA VAL A 12 2.07 -8.96 19.75
C VAL A 12 2.34 -8.75 18.25
N ILE A 13 3.33 -7.93 17.89
CA ILE A 13 3.74 -7.71 16.49
C ILE A 13 4.23 -9.03 15.86
N ALA A 14 5.05 -9.82 16.56
CA ALA A 14 5.52 -11.11 16.07
C ALA A 14 4.38 -12.12 15.84
N LEU A 15 3.38 -12.15 16.73
CA LEU A 15 2.21 -13.01 16.57
C LEU A 15 1.29 -12.58 15.41
N PHE A 16 1.18 -11.27 15.14
CA PHE A 16 0.50 -10.77 13.94
C PHE A 16 1.28 -11.11 12.65
N LEU A 17 2.61 -11.10 12.69
CA LEU A 17 3.46 -11.48 11.56
C LEU A 17 3.37 -12.98 11.25
N ASP A 18 3.38 -13.86 12.26
CA ASP A 18 3.22 -15.31 12.05
C ASP A 18 1.82 -15.65 11.48
N MET A 19 0.78 -14.92 11.90
CA MET A 19 -0.56 -15.06 11.35
C MET A 19 -0.64 -14.59 9.88
N ALA A 20 0.16 -13.59 9.49
CA ALA A 20 0.28 -13.15 8.11
C ALA A 20 1.14 -14.10 7.24
N TYR A 21 2.13 -14.77 7.84
CA TYR A 21 3.09 -15.64 7.12
C TYR A 21 2.43 -16.89 6.51
N ASP A 22 1.47 -17.53 7.20
CA ASP A 22 0.76 -18.72 6.69
C ASP A 22 -0.15 -18.39 5.47
N THR A 23 -0.43 -17.11 5.24
CA THR A 23 -1.24 -16.63 4.10
C THR A 23 -0.39 -16.32 2.86
N SER A 24 0.95 -16.21 3.00
CA SER A 24 1.86 -15.85 1.90
C SER A 24 2.03 -16.93 0.82
N ASN A 25 1.69 -18.19 1.14
CA ASN A 25 1.80 -19.32 0.21
C ASN A 25 0.55 -19.55 -0.65
N GLN A 26 -0.46 -18.67 -0.58
CA GLN A 26 -1.51 -18.60 -1.58
C GLN A 26 -1.31 -17.36 -2.47
N LYS A 27 -0.50 -17.54 -3.52
CA LYS A 27 -0.89 -17.14 -4.89
C LYS A 27 -1.72 -15.86 -4.93
N TYR A 28 -1.06 -14.68 -4.94
CA TYR A 28 -1.63 -13.33 -5.16
C TYR A 28 -3.10 -13.43 -5.58
N ALA A 29 -3.99 -13.52 -4.60
CA ALA A 29 -5.36 -13.96 -4.85
C ALA A 29 -6.05 -12.83 -5.59
N LYS A 30 -5.97 -12.88 -6.92
CA LYS A 30 -6.71 -12.09 -7.88
C LYS A 30 -8.17 -12.19 -7.40
N SER A 31 -8.64 -11.13 -6.74
CA SER A 31 -10.07 -10.91 -6.52
C SER A 31 -10.74 -11.16 -7.88
N PRO A 32 -11.87 -11.89 -7.94
CA PRO A 32 -12.55 -12.17 -9.21
C PRO A 32 -12.65 -10.87 -9.98
N GLU A 33 -12.02 -10.83 -11.18
CA GLU A 33 -11.65 -9.63 -11.94
C GLU A 33 -12.79 -8.62 -11.99
N ALA A 34 -12.85 -7.74 -10.99
CA ALA A 34 -13.68 -6.55 -11.07
C ALA A 34 -12.98 -5.66 -12.09
N ASP A 35 -13.64 -5.47 -13.23
CA ASP A 35 -13.12 -4.60 -14.27
C ASP A 35 -13.18 -3.15 -13.77
N TYR A 36 -12.04 -2.68 -13.30
CA TYR A 36 -11.84 -1.32 -12.82
C TYR A 36 -11.32 -0.39 -13.91
N THR A 37 -11.26 -0.81 -15.18
CA THR A 37 -10.76 0.02 -16.29
C THR A 37 -11.50 1.36 -16.42
N ALA A 38 -12.76 1.42 -15.97
CA ALA A 38 -13.56 2.64 -15.93
C ALA A 38 -13.01 3.74 -15.02
N TYR A 39 -12.09 3.42 -14.10
CA TYR A 39 -11.45 4.37 -13.19
C TYR A 39 -10.11 4.90 -13.71
N TYR A 40 -9.77 4.63 -14.98
CA TYR A 40 -8.52 5.09 -15.57
C TYR A 40 -8.75 6.03 -16.75
N TYR A 41 -7.86 7.00 -16.89
CA TYR A 41 -7.75 7.83 -18.08
C TYR A 41 -6.28 8.15 -18.35
N MET A 42 -5.98 8.69 -19.54
CA MET A 42 -4.65 9.14 -19.91
C MET A 42 -4.56 10.66 -19.79
N ASP A 43 -3.51 11.19 -19.17
CA ASP A 43 -3.25 12.62 -19.16
C ASP A 43 -2.71 13.14 -20.51
N ILE A 44 -2.37 14.42 -20.57
CA ILE A 44 -1.88 15.09 -21.78
C ILE A 44 -0.48 14.64 -22.24
N VAL A 45 0.24 13.87 -21.42
CA VAL A 45 1.59 13.35 -21.69
C VAL A 45 1.62 11.81 -21.67
N ASP A 46 0.46 11.18 -21.86
CA ASP A 46 0.30 9.73 -21.90
C ASP A 46 0.68 8.99 -20.60
N ASN A 47 0.53 9.64 -19.43
CA ASN A 47 0.52 8.91 -18.17
C ASN A 47 -0.87 8.34 -17.88
N GLN A 48 -0.91 7.12 -17.38
CA GLN A 48 -2.14 6.53 -16.85
C GLN A 48 -2.45 7.12 -15.48
N ILE A 49 -3.64 7.71 -15.34
CA ILE A 49 -4.18 8.28 -14.11
C ILE A 49 -5.27 7.38 -13.56
N LEU A 50 -5.25 7.14 -12.25
CA LEU A 50 -6.32 6.48 -11.50
C LEU A 50 -7.23 7.55 -10.88
N ASP A 51 -8.48 7.64 -11.37
CA ASP A 51 -9.50 8.56 -10.89
C ASP A 51 -10.38 7.90 -9.82
N LEU A 52 -10.13 8.26 -8.56
CA LEU A 52 -10.93 7.83 -7.41
C LEU A 52 -11.93 8.90 -6.95
N LYS A 53 -12.06 10.04 -7.65
CA LYS A 53 -12.87 11.19 -7.20
C LYS A 53 -14.34 10.84 -6.98
N ASN A 54 -14.88 9.90 -7.78
CA ASN A 54 -16.27 9.45 -7.72
C ASN A 54 -16.42 7.99 -7.26
N VAL A 55 -15.35 7.40 -6.74
CA VAL A 55 -15.32 6.02 -6.26
C VAL A 55 -15.74 6.02 -4.79
N ALA A 56 -16.59 5.08 -4.38
CA ALA A 56 -16.99 4.94 -2.97
C ALA A 56 -15.76 4.56 -2.11
N GLU A 57 -15.62 5.16 -0.93
CA GLU A 57 -14.40 5.05 -0.12
C GLU A 57 -14.05 3.59 0.20
N GLU A 58 -15.07 2.77 0.45
CA GLU A 58 -14.96 1.34 0.76
C GLU A 58 -14.37 0.47 -0.36
N ILE A 59 -14.43 0.91 -1.63
CA ILE A 59 -13.87 0.16 -2.77
C ILE A 59 -12.59 0.78 -3.32
N LYS A 60 -12.19 1.98 -2.86
CA LYS A 60 -10.97 2.65 -3.36
C LYS A 60 -9.73 1.80 -3.17
N ILE A 61 -9.67 1.04 -2.07
CA ILE A 61 -8.53 0.18 -1.81
C ILE A 61 -8.45 -1.01 -2.76
N ASP A 62 -9.60 -1.58 -3.14
CA ASP A 62 -9.65 -2.67 -4.10
C ASP A 62 -9.27 -2.17 -5.49
N VAL A 63 -9.74 -0.97 -5.86
CA VAL A 63 -9.39 -0.31 -7.13
C VAL A 63 -7.88 -0.01 -7.19
N TRP A 64 -7.31 0.52 -6.11
CA TRP A 64 -5.87 0.76 -5.99
C TRP A 64 -5.07 -0.55 -6.08
N SER A 65 -5.48 -1.58 -5.34
CA SER A 65 -4.76 -2.86 -5.28
C SER A 65 -4.82 -3.65 -6.60
N ALA A 66 -5.83 -3.38 -7.42
CA ALA A 66 -5.91 -3.90 -8.78
C ALA A 66 -5.19 -3.02 -9.81
N SER A 67 -4.63 -1.88 -9.41
CA SER A 67 -4.08 -0.91 -10.33
C SER A 67 -2.67 -1.28 -10.80
N PRO A 68 -2.35 -1.10 -12.10
CA PRO A 68 -0.97 -1.20 -12.57
C PRO A 68 -0.07 -0.13 -11.95
N ILE A 69 -0.66 1.00 -11.51
CA ILE A 69 0.06 2.08 -10.82
C ILE A 69 0.64 1.58 -9.47
N GLN A 70 -0.09 0.74 -8.72
CA GLN A 70 0.44 0.16 -7.47
C GLN A 70 1.72 -0.64 -7.73
N GLN A 71 1.71 -1.48 -8.76
CA GLN A 71 2.90 -2.27 -9.12
C GLN A 71 4.06 -1.36 -9.51
N GLU A 72 3.81 -0.36 -10.36
CA GLU A 72 4.83 0.59 -10.79
C GLU A 72 5.44 1.36 -9.60
N VAL A 73 4.62 1.83 -8.67
CA VAL A 73 5.11 2.45 -7.44
C VAL A 73 6.05 1.49 -6.70
N LEU A 74 5.68 0.22 -6.56
CA LEU A 74 6.51 -0.77 -5.84
C LEU A 74 7.83 -1.07 -6.56
N GLU A 75 7.88 -1.01 -7.89
CA GLU A 75 9.09 -1.22 -8.69
C GLU A 75 10.19 -0.18 -8.39
N HIS A 76 9.82 0.98 -7.85
CA HIS A 76 10.76 2.03 -7.45
C HIS A 76 11.27 1.89 -6.01
N PHE A 77 10.85 0.88 -5.25
CA PHE A 77 11.40 0.61 -3.92
C PHE A 77 12.94 0.37 -3.98
N PRO A 78 13.75 0.91 -3.03
CA PRO A 78 13.38 1.69 -1.84
C PRO A 78 13.38 3.21 -2.04
N ASN A 79 13.30 3.71 -3.28
CA ASN A 79 13.28 5.14 -3.57
C ASN A 79 11.91 5.76 -3.28
N MET A 80 11.68 6.06 -2.00
CA MET A 80 10.39 6.56 -1.51
C MET A 80 9.97 7.90 -2.10
N ILE A 81 10.91 8.75 -2.51
CA ILE A 81 10.60 10.02 -3.17
C ILE A 81 9.88 9.72 -4.49
N VAL A 82 10.45 8.85 -5.33
CA VAL A 82 9.84 8.46 -6.61
C VAL A 82 8.52 7.72 -6.41
N MET A 83 8.44 6.85 -5.41
CA MET A 83 7.20 6.15 -5.06
C MET A 83 6.06 7.14 -4.74
N GLN A 84 6.36 8.15 -3.91
CA GLN A 84 5.40 9.18 -3.53
C GLN A 84 5.04 10.11 -4.68
N GLU A 85 5.99 10.45 -5.56
CA GLU A 85 5.75 11.27 -6.75
C GLU A 85 4.78 10.57 -7.70
N ILE A 86 5.04 9.30 -8.06
CA ILE A 86 4.14 8.52 -8.94
C ILE A 86 2.73 8.46 -8.34
N TYR A 87 2.64 8.13 -7.05
CA TYR A 87 1.35 8.08 -6.36
C TYR A 87 0.64 9.44 -6.35
N ASN A 88 1.36 10.51 -6.05
CA ASN A 88 0.79 11.84 -5.95
C ASN A 88 0.34 12.39 -7.32
N ASP A 89 1.08 12.09 -8.37
CA ASP A 89 0.80 12.62 -9.70
C ASP A 89 -0.28 11.82 -10.43
N ARG A 90 -0.38 10.51 -10.15
CA ARG A 90 -1.22 9.59 -10.92
C ARG A 90 -2.41 9.01 -10.18
N VAL A 91 -2.62 9.39 -8.92
CA VAL A 91 -3.85 9.05 -8.17
C VAL A 91 -4.61 10.33 -7.85
N GLU A 92 -5.82 10.44 -8.39
CA GLU A 92 -6.73 11.54 -8.09
C GLU A 92 -7.79 11.10 -7.10
N ASP A 93 -8.00 11.90 -6.05
CA ASP A 93 -8.96 11.59 -5.00
C ASP A 93 -9.49 12.88 -4.38
N ASN A 94 -10.80 12.94 -4.17
CA ASN A 94 -11.47 14.03 -3.43
C ASN A 94 -11.76 13.63 -1.97
N GLY A 95 -11.52 12.38 -1.60
CA GLY A 95 -11.76 11.81 -0.27
C GLY A 95 -10.52 11.84 0.63
N LEU A 96 -10.47 10.89 1.58
CA LEU A 96 -9.36 10.77 2.53
C LEU A 96 -8.37 9.67 2.12
N PHE A 97 -8.76 8.77 1.23
CA PHE A 97 -7.94 7.66 0.75
C PHE A 97 -6.54 8.10 0.34
N LYS A 98 -6.42 9.13 -0.52
CA LYS A 98 -5.11 9.57 -1.01
C LYS A 98 -4.18 9.97 0.12
N LYS A 99 -4.69 10.80 1.02
CA LYS A 99 -3.95 11.24 2.20
C LYS A 99 -3.60 10.07 3.12
N LYS A 100 -4.57 9.20 3.44
CA LYS A 100 -4.37 8.04 4.32
C LYS A 100 -3.28 7.10 3.81
N PHE A 101 -3.30 6.80 2.52
CA PHE A 101 -2.30 5.93 1.91
C PHE A 101 -0.93 6.62 1.84
N PHE A 102 -0.88 7.92 1.60
CA PHE A 102 0.36 8.70 1.68
C PHE A 102 0.98 8.62 3.09
N ASP A 103 0.18 8.89 4.13
CA ASP A 103 0.59 8.76 5.54
C ASP A 103 1.03 7.31 5.87
N TYR A 104 0.39 6.31 5.25
CA TYR A 104 0.74 4.90 5.40
C TYR A 104 2.10 4.56 4.76
N MET A 105 2.38 5.04 3.55
CA MET A 105 3.68 4.88 2.90
C MET A 105 4.82 5.49 3.73
N GLU A 106 4.60 6.67 4.32
CA GLU A 106 5.58 7.31 5.20
C GLU A 106 5.86 6.47 6.46
N LYS A 107 4.81 5.88 7.06
CA LYS A 107 4.98 4.94 8.18
C LYS A 107 5.77 3.71 7.79
N LEU A 108 5.46 3.08 6.66
CA LEU A 108 6.20 1.91 6.18
C LEU A 108 7.67 2.24 5.92
N GLN A 109 7.95 3.40 5.32
CA GLN A 109 9.31 3.88 5.11
C GLN A 109 10.05 4.04 6.44
N ASN A 110 9.42 4.67 7.42
CA ASN A 110 10.04 4.89 8.73
C ASN A 110 10.38 3.55 9.41
N SER A 111 9.47 2.58 9.39
CA SER A 111 9.73 1.24 9.92
C SER A 111 10.84 0.50 9.15
N TYR A 112 10.90 0.64 7.83
CA TYR A 112 11.97 0.04 7.02
C TYR A 112 13.34 0.66 7.34
N ILE A 113 13.44 1.99 7.39
CA ILE A 113 14.68 2.71 7.72
C ILE A 113 15.12 2.41 9.16
N ALA A 114 14.18 2.27 10.09
CA ALA A 114 14.46 1.88 11.47
C ALA A 114 14.91 0.41 11.60
N GLY A 115 14.78 -0.40 10.55
CA GLY A 115 15.06 -1.83 10.57
C GLY A 115 14.01 -2.66 11.33
N GLU A 116 12.83 -2.09 11.59
CA GLU A 116 11.69 -2.78 12.22
C GLU A 116 11.05 -3.77 11.26
N ILE A 117 11.08 -3.46 9.96
CA ILE A 117 10.64 -4.35 8.88
C ILE A 117 11.75 -4.51 7.83
N ASN A 118 11.85 -5.69 7.24
CA ASN A 118 12.73 -5.96 6.11
C ASN A 118 12.04 -5.62 4.77
N GLU A 119 12.78 -5.78 3.66
CA GLU A 119 12.27 -5.50 2.31
C GLU A 119 11.04 -6.35 1.94
N GLU A 120 11.03 -7.63 2.30
CA GLU A 120 9.90 -8.53 2.01
C GLU A 120 8.64 -8.10 2.77
N GLN A 121 8.78 -7.78 4.06
CA GLN A 121 7.71 -7.27 4.90
C GLN A 121 7.18 -5.92 4.38
N PHE A 122 8.06 -5.02 3.94
CA PHE A 122 7.65 -3.77 3.31
C PHE A 122 6.78 -4.04 2.08
N LYS A 123 7.23 -4.91 1.16
CA LYS A 123 6.48 -5.22 -0.07
C LYS A 123 5.12 -5.83 0.23
N ILE A 124 5.04 -6.76 1.19
CA ILE A 124 3.77 -7.36 1.61
C ILE A 124 2.83 -6.29 2.14
N LEU A 125 3.29 -5.48 3.10
CA LEU A 125 2.49 -4.44 3.73
C LEU A 125 2.03 -3.38 2.71
N PHE A 126 2.90 -2.97 1.79
CA PHE A 126 2.56 -2.04 0.72
C PHE A 126 1.45 -2.57 -0.20
N LEU A 127 1.47 -3.88 -0.51
CA LEU A 127 0.46 -4.53 -1.35
C LEU A 127 -0.86 -4.79 -0.61
N THR A 128 -0.82 -4.93 0.72
CA THR A 128 -1.99 -5.16 1.57
C THR A 128 -2.13 -4.06 2.64
N PRO A 129 -2.36 -2.80 2.23
CA PRO A 129 -2.41 -1.67 3.16
C PRO A 129 -3.65 -1.75 4.07
N ASN A 130 -3.49 -1.29 5.30
CA ASN A 130 -4.56 -1.21 6.30
C ASN A 130 -4.78 0.27 6.68
N LEU A 131 -5.81 0.92 6.11
CA LEU A 131 -6.05 2.38 6.10
C LEU A 131 -7.25 2.85 6.94
#